data_AF-A0AAD0RFE9-F1
#
_entry.id   AF-A0AAD0RFE9-F1
#
_cell.length_a   1.000
_cell.length_b   1.000
_cell.length_c   1.000
_cell.angle_alpha   90.00
_cell.angle_beta   90.00
_cell.angle_gamma   90.00
#
_symmetry.space_group_name_H-M   'P 1'
#
loop_
_entity.id
_entity.type
_entity.pdbx_description
1 polymer ?
#
loop_
_entity_poly.entity_id
_entity_poly.type
_entity_poly.pdbx_seq_one_letter_code
_entity_poly.pdbx_strand_id
1 'polypeptide(L)'
;MAKLIVNNQIVDKFYDAKTPHFVTQEFVEDTFGVGTTFTLELSAAETALQSKQSAREQIAQQVADTDTLLGTTADTAQLLLKELSSLVTSLSTAQSLDDVRASVSGLKDKIGHIHADVQSGSLTFPYQVKGEAQVMHEIAERANGVSQALQSNA
;
A
#
# COMPACT_ATOMS: atom_id res chain seq x y z
N MET A 1 -10.08 14.37 13.30
CA MET A 1 -11.45 14.59 13.76
C MET A 1 -12.10 15.55 12.80
N ALA A 2 -13.35 15.29 12.45
CA ALA A 2 -14.08 16.07 11.48
C ALA A 2 -14.69 17.31 12.15
N LYS A 3 -15.15 18.25 11.33
CA LYS A 3 -15.94 19.39 11.79
C LYS A 3 -17.40 19.15 11.45
N LEU A 4 -18.29 19.37 12.42
CA LEU A 4 -19.71 19.47 12.17
C LEU A 4 -20.04 20.93 11.86
N ILE A 5 -20.60 21.15 10.67
CA ILE A 5 -21.03 22.47 10.20
C ILE A 5 -22.54 22.44 10.05
N VAL A 6 -23.24 23.37 10.71
CA VAL A 6 -24.69 23.55 10.62
C VAL A 6 -24.95 25.00 10.23
N ASN A 7 -25.76 25.23 9.21
CA ASN A 7 -26.06 26.59 8.72
C ASN A 7 -24.80 27.44 8.45
N ASN A 8 -23.78 26.87 7.82
CA ASN A 8 -22.47 27.49 7.57
C ASN A 8 -21.65 27.88 8.82
N GLN A 9 -22.03 27.44 10.02
CA GLN A 9 -21.29 27.66 11.27
C GLN A 9 -20.69 26.35 11.79
N ILE A 10 -19.45 26.41 12.26
CA ILE A 10 -18.80 25.25 12.89
C ILE A 10 -19.39 25.08 14.29
N VAL A 11 -20.16 24.00 14.47
CA VAL A 11 -20.81 23.62 15.73
C VAL A 11 -19.89 22.77 16.58
N ASP A 12 -19.11 21.89 15.95
CA ASP A 12 -18.09 21.07 16.62
C ASP A 12 -16.83 20.95 15.75
N LYS A 13 -15.66 21.13 16.37
CA LYS A 13 -14.35 21.03 15.72
C LYS A 13 -13.72 19.63 15.84
N PHE A 14 -14.27 18.79 16.71
CA PHE A 14 -13.75 17.47 17.06
C PHE A 14 -14.83 16.38 16.92
N TYR A 15 -15.65 16.50 15.89
CA TYR A 15 -16.75 15.60 15.65
C TYR A 15 -16.25 14.24 15.15
N ASP A 16 -16.84 13.15 15.68
CA ASP A 16 -16.58 11.80 15.17
C ASP A 16 -17.39 11.55 13.89
N ALA A 17 -16.69 11.52 12.75
CA ALA A 17 -17.28 11.27 11.44
C ALA A 17 -17.88 9.86 11.29
N LYS A 18 -17.61 8.94 12.22
CA LYS A 18 -18.22 7.60 12.24
C LYS A 18 -19.58 7.57 12.92
N THR A 19 -20.00 8.67 13.55
CA THR A 19 -21.33 8.79 14.11
C THR A 19 -22.37 8.56 13.01
N PRO A 20 -23.33 7.64 13.19
CA PRO A 20 -24.34 7.38 12.18
C PRO A 20 -25.12 8.65 11.82
N HIS A 21 -25.41 8.85 10.53
CA HIS A 21 -26.05 10.07 10.02
C HIS A 21 -27.36 10.42 10.76
N PHE A 22 -28.18 9.41 11.11
CA PHE A 22 -29.44 9.63 11.81
C PHE A 22 -29.23 10.20 13.23
N VAL A 23 -28.16 9.80 13.92
CA VAL A 23 -27.82 10.33 15.25
C VAL A 23 -27.37 11.78 15.14
N THR A 24 -26.54 12.09 14.15
CA THR A 24 -26.12 13.47 13.86
C THR A 24 -27.33 14.34 13.49
N GLN A 25 -28.23 13.81 12.68
CA GLN A 25 -29.43 14.50 12.25
C GLN A 25 -30.37 14.80 13.42
N GLU A 26 -30.64 13.81 14.28
CA GLU A 26 -31.47 13.99 15.49
C GLU A 26 -30.89 15.09 16.40
N PHE A 27 -29.58 15.04 16.67
CA PHE A 27 -28.90 16.09 17.44
C PHE A 27 -29.03 17.48 16.81
N VAL A 28 -28.88 17.58 15.49
CA VAL A 28 -28.99 18.85 14.76
C VAL A 28 -30.42 19.38 14.78
N GLU A 29 -31.42 18.51 14.60
CA GLU A 29 -32.84 18.88 14.63
C GLU A 29 -33.29 19.31 16.03
N ASP A 30 -32.83 18.62 17.08
CA ASP A 30 -33.11 18.98 18.48
C ASP A 30 -32.49 20.32 18.88
N THR A 31 -31.28 20.62 18.37
CA THR A 31 -30.52 21.80 18.78
C THR A 31 -30.81 23.04 17.93
N PHE A 32 -31.02 22.85 16.61
CA PHE A 32 -31.13 23.93 15.62
C PHE A 32 -32.48 23.98 14.91
N GLY A 33 -33.36 23.00 15.14
CA GLY A 33 -34.71 22.93 14.60
C GLY A 33 -34.89 21.91 13.49
N VAL A 34 -36.10 21.37 13.38
CA VAL A 34 -36.50 20.36 12.40
C VAL A 34 -36.24 20.85 10.97
N GLY A 35 -35.59 20.00 10.16
CA GLY A 35 -35.26 20.29 8.76
C GLY A 35 -33.95 21.07 8.56
N THR A 36 -33.18 21.30 9.62
CA THR A 36 -31.85 21.92 9.51
C THR A 36 -30.85 20.95 8.88
N THR A 37 -30.12 21.43 7.86
CA THR A 37 -29.08 20.64 7.18
C THR A 37 -27.71 20.82 7.83
N PHE A 38 -26.90 19.76 7.82
CA PHE A 38 -25.52 19.79 8.29
C PHE A 38 -24.55 19.23 7.24
N THR A 39 -23.28 19.58 7.38
CA THR A 39 -22.17 19.00 6.62
C THR A 39 -21.05 18.57 7.56
N LEU A 40 -20.37 17.48 7.20
CA LEU A 40 -19.19 16.99 7.89
C LEU A 40 -17.96 17.28 7.04
N GLU A 41 -17.06 18.13 7.55
CA GLU A 41 -15.79 18.41 6.89
C GLU A 41 -14.69 17.56 7.54
N LEU A 42 -14.18 16.57 6.81
CA LEU A 42 -13.07 15.74 7.28
C LEU A 42 -11.78 16.57 7.36
N SER A 43 -10.96 16.27 8.37
CA SER A 43 -9.60 16.80 8.39
C SER A 43 -8.77 16.20 7.25
N ALA A 44 -7.69 16.89 6.82
CA ALA A 44 -6.80 16.38 5.77
C ALA A 44 -6.26 14.96 6.05
N ALA A 45 -6.00 14.65 7.32
CA ALA A 45 -5.56 13.32 7.74
C ALA A 45 -6.65 12.24 7.57
N GLU A 46 -7.92 12.56 7.86
CA GLU A 46 -9.05 11.63 7.69
C GLU A 46 -9.39 11.42 6.22
N THR A 47 -9.37 12.48 5.40
CA THR A 47 -9.54 12.36 3.96
C THR A 47 -8.46 11.47 3.35
N ALA A 48 -7.21 11.61 3.78
CA ALA A 48 -6.11 10.75 3.35
C ALA A 48 -6.32 9.29 3.79
N LEU A 49 -6.80 9.06 5.02
CA LEU A 49 -7.10 7.72 5.52
C LEU A 49 -8.26 7.07 4.75
N GLN A 50 -9.35 7.79 4.53
CA GLN A 50 -10.52 7.31 3.79
C GLN A 50 -10.16 7.01 2.33
N SER A 51 -9.33 7.84 1.70
CA SER A 51 -8.82 7.61 0.35
C SER A 51 -7.96 6.33 0.30
N LYS A 52 -7.09 6.12 1.30
CA LYS A 52 -6.29 4.88 1.42
C LYS A 52 -7.16 3.65 1.63
N GLN A 53 -8.20 3.74 2.46
CA GLN A 53 -9.14 2.64 2.71
C GLN A 53 -9.94 2.29 1.46
N SER A 54 -10.51 3.29 0.79
CA SER A 54 -11.28 3.10 -0.45
C SER A 54 -10.42 2.46 -1.54
N ALA A 55 -9.16 2.89 -1.69
CA ALA A 55 -8.24 2.28 -2.64
C ALA A 55 -7.95 0.80 -2.31
N ARG A 56 -7.81 0.45 -1.02
CA ARG A 56 -7.60 -0.95 -0.59
C ARG A 56 -8.82 -1.81 -0.85
N GLU A 57 -10.02 -1.29 -0.59
CA GLU A 57 -11.28 -1.98 -0.87
C GLU A 57 -11.44 -2.23 -2.37
N GLN A 58 -11.12 -1.24 -3.21
CA GLN A 58 -11.12 -1.40 -4.66
C GLN A 58 -10.12 -2.46 -5.13
N ILE A 59 -8.89 -2.47 -4.60
CA ILE A 59 -7.89 -3.50 -4.92
C ILE A 59 -8.38 -4.89 -4.51
N ALA A 60 -8.94 -5.02 -3.30
CA ALA A 60 -9.45 -6.29 -2.79
C ALA A 60 -10.61 -6.83 -3.63
N GLN A 61 -11.47 -5.95 -4.17
CA GLN A 61 -12.61 -6.34 -5.00
C GLN A 61 -12.21 -6.61 -6.46
N GLN A 62 -11.23 -5.91 -7.01
CA GLN A 62 -10.94 -5.91 -8.45
C GLN A 62 -9.70 -6.70 -8.86
N VAL A 63 -8.74 -6.88 -7.95
CA VAL A 63 -7.44 -7.48 -8.28
C VAL A 63 -7.27 -8.83 -7.61
N ALA A 64 -7.29 -8.88 -6.28
CA ALA A 64 -7.19 -10.10 -5.49
C ALA A 64 -7.38 -9.78 -4.00
N ASP A 65 -7.93 -10.73 -3.23
CA ASP A 65 -7.95 -10.65 -1.77
C ASP A 65 -6.55 -10.75 -1.15
N THR A 66 -6.44 -10.42 0.14
CA THR A 66 -5.17 -10.39 0.87
C THR A 66 -4.43 -11.73 0.84
N ASP A 67 -5.16 -12.84 0.95
CA ASP A 67 -4.55 -14.19 1.04
C ASP A 67 -3.99 -14.61 -0.32
N THR A 68 -4.70 -14.29 -1.40
CA THR A 68 -4.25 -14.52 -2.77
C THR A 68 -3.03 -13.66 -3.12
N LEU A 69 -3.01 -12.39 -2.69
CA LEU A 69 -1.85 -11.51 -2.85
C LEU A 69 -0.63 -12.02 -2.07
N LEU A 70 -0.84 -12.53 -0.86
CA LEU A 70 0.21 -13.14 -0.06
C LEU A 70 0.76 -14.41 -0.73
N GLY A 71 -0.13 -15.27 -1.24
CA GLY A 71 0.25 -16.47 -2.01
C GLY A 71 1.10 -16.11 -3.24
N THR A 72 0.65 -15.15 -4.04
CA THR A 72 1.40 -14.66 -5.22
C THR A 72 2.76 -14.08 -4.82
N THR A 73 2.83 -13.36 -3.70
CA THR A 73 4.09 -12.82 -3.17
C THR A 73 5.03 -13.95 -2.74
N ALA A 74 4.51 -14.98 -2.07
CA ALA A 74 5.27 -16.15 -1.65
C ALA A 74 5.83 -16.93 -2.86
N ASP A 75 5.00 -17.18 -3.87
CA ASP A 75 5.42 -17.85 -5.10
C ASP A 75 6.51 -17.06 -5.83
N THR A 76 6.35 -15.74 -5.91
CA THR A 76 7.35 -14.84 -6.50
C THR A 76 8.67 -14.91 -5.72
N ALA A 77 8.62 -14.88 -4.39
CA ALA A 77 9.81 -14.99 -3.55
C ALA A 77 10.50 -16.37 -3.70
N GLN A 78 9.73 -17.46 -3.80
CA GLN A 78 10.25 -18.80 -4.03
C GLN A 78 10.92 -18.93 -5.41
N LEU A 79 10.30 -18.37 -6.46
CA LEU A 79 10.87 -18.32 -7.80
C LEU A 79 12.20 -17.55 -7.80
N LEU A 80 12.23 -16.37 -7.18
CA LEU A 80 13.44 -15.56 -7.06
C LEU A 80 14.54 -16.30 -6.26
N LEU A 81 14.18 -16.94 -5.14
CA LEU A 81 15.13 -17.71 -4.33
C LEU A 81 15.74 -18.86 -5.12
N LYS A 82 14.91 -19.61 -5.86
CA LYS A 82 15.35 -20.73 -6.70
C LYS A 82 16.29 -20.25 -7.80
N GLU A 83 15.94 -19.18 -8.50
CA GLU A 83 16.73 -18.68 -9.62
C GLU A 83 18.02 -17.97 -9.17
N LEU A 84 17.99 -17.24 -8.04
CA LEU A 84 19.18 -16.69 -7.41
C LEU A 84 20.14 -17.80 -6.94
N SER A 85 19.60 -18.85 -6.31
CA SER A 85 20.41 -20.01 -5.91
C SER A 85 21.06 -20.66 -7.13
N SER A 86 20.33 -20.84 -8.23
CA SER A 86 20.88 -21.36 -9.48
C SER A 86 21.99 -20.47 -10.02
N LEU A 87 21.80 -19.14 -10.03
CA LEU A 87 22.82 -18.19 -10.47
C LEU A 87 24.09 -18.29 -9.62
N VAL A 88 23.95 -18.30 -8.29
CA VAL A 88 25.09 -18.40 -7.36
C VAL A 88 25.87 -19.70 -7.57
N THR A 89 25.19 -20.83 -7.72
CA THR A 89 25.83 -22.12 -7.99
C THR A 89 26.57 -22.15 -9.34
N SER A 90 25.97 -21.60 -10.39
CA SER A 90 26.64 -21.50 -11.69
C SER A 90 27.85 -20.57 -11.65
N LEU A 91 27.74 -19.43 -10.95
CA LEU A 91 28.87 -18.51 -10.77
C LEU A 91 29.98 -19.10 -9.91
N SER A 92 29.67 -19.88 -8.87
CA SER A 92 30.69 -20.50 -8.01
C SER A 92 31.52 -21.58 -8.72
N THR A 93 31.00 -22.11 -9.82
CA THR A 93 31.66 -23.15 -10.63
C THR A 93 32.19 -22.62 -11.98
N ALA A 94 31.93 -21.36 -12.31
CA ALA A 94 32.40 -20.71 -13.51
C ALA A 94 33.93 -20.63 -13.53
N GLN A 95 34.54 -21.07 -14.63
CA GLN A 95 36.00 -21.03 -14.81
C GLN A 95 36.43 -19.97 -15.83
N SER A 96 35.48 -19.38 -16.54
CA SER A 96 35.72 -18.41 -17.59
C SER A 96 34.65 -17.31 -17.63
N LEU A 97 34.97 -16.24 -18.36
CA LEU A 97 34.00 -15.17 -18.63
C LEU A 97 32.79 -15.68 -19.43
N ASP A 98 32.98 -16.69 -20.28
CA ASP A 98 31.91 -17.28 -21.07
C ASP A 98 30.94 -18.08 -20.19
N ASP A 99 31.44 -18.78 -19.16
CA ASP A 99 30.60 -19.44 -18.15
C ASP A 99 29.77 -18.42 -17.35
N VAL A 100 30.35 -17.27 -17.01
CA VAL A 100 29.65 -16.17 -16.34
C VAL A 100 28.53 -15.65 -17.23
N ARG A 101 28.80 -15.40 -18.53
CA ARG A 101 27.78 -14.95 -19.50
C ARG A 101 26.66 -15.97 -19.66
N ALA A 102 26.99 -17.25 -19.76
CA ALA A 102 26.01 -18.33 -19.85
C ALA A 102 25.12 -18.39 -18.60
N SER A 103 25.70 -18.25 -17.41
CA SER A 103 24.99 -18.23 -16.13
C SER A 103 23.96 -17.09 -16.06
N VAL A 104 24.33 -15.91 -16.55
CA VAL A 104 23.43 -14.74 -16.59
C VAL A 104 22.35 -14.89 -17.67
N SER A 105 22.66 -15.52 -18.81
CA SER A 105 21.68 -15.75 -19.89
C SER A 105 20.51 -16.60 -19.40
N GLY A 106 20.77 -17.67 -18.63
CA GLY A 106 19.69 -18.52 -18.11
C GLY A 106 18.71 -17.79 -17.19
N LEU A 107 19.18 -16.83 -16.39
CA LEU A 107 18.31 -15.97 -15.59
C LEU A 107 17.56 -14.96 -16.48
N LYS A 108 18.27 -14.35 -17.43
CA LYS A 108 17.69 -13.40 -18.40
C LYS A 108 16.55 -14.02 -19.20
N ASP A 109 16.66 -15.27 -19.63
CA ASP A 109 15.63 -15.93 -20.42
C ASP A 109 14.34 -16.16 -19.62
N LYS A 110 14.45 -16.33 -18.29
CA LYS A 110 13.30 -16.58 -17.42
C LYS A 110 12.59 -15.31 -16.95
N ILE A 111 13.36 -14.29 -16.55
CA ILE A 111 12.79 -13.08 -15.93
C ILE A 111 13.13 -11.78 -16.67
N GLY A 112 13.93 -11.84 -17.74
CA GLY A 112 14.39 -10.64 -18.46
C GLY A 112 13.28 -9.90 -19.21
N HIS A 113 12.16 -10.57 -19.52
CA HIS A 113 10.98 -9.92 -20.10
C HIS A 113 10.41 -8.83 -19.18
N ILE A 114 10.47 -9.01 -17.84
CA ILE A 114 10.02 -8.02 -16.86
C ILE A 114 10.70 -6.67 -17.08
N HIS A 115 12.01 -6.67 -17.38
CA HIS A 115 12.73 -5.43 -17.65
C HIS A 115 12.19 -4.71 -18.89
N ALA A 116 11.93 -5.46 -19.97
CA ALA A 116 11.38 -4.91 -21.21
C ALA A 116 9.93 -4.43 -21.02
N ASP A 117 9.12 -5.16 -20.25
CA ASP A 117 7.74 -4.81 -19.95
C ASP A 117 7.66 -3.52 -19.12
N VAL A 118 8.57 -3.35 -18.16
CA VAL A 118 8.70 -2.11 -17.38
C VAL A 118 9.15 -0.95 -18.27
N GLN A 119 10.17 -1.14 -19.10
CA GLN A 119 10.66 -0.07 -19.99
C GLN A 119 9.62 0.35 -21.04
N SER A 120 8.83 -0.60 -21.55
CA SER A 120 7.77 -0.33 -22.52
C SER A 120 6.51 0.28 -21.90
N GLY A 121 6.38 0.24 -20.56
CA GLY A 121 5.17 0.65 -19.85
C GLY A 121 4.05 -0.40 -19.85
N SER A 122 4.30 -1.58 -20.43
CA SER A 122 3.35 -2.71 -20.42
C SER A 122 3.16 -3.29 -19.02
N LEU A 123 4.17 -3.14 -18.15
CA LEU A 123 4.12 -3.47 -16.73
C LEU A 123 4.49 -2.23 -15.91
N THR A 124 3.63 -1.83 -14.98
CA THR A 124 3.94 -0.80 -13.98
C THR A 124 3.80 -1.39 -12.60
N PHE A 125 4.90 -1.41 -11.85
CA PHE A 125 4.86 -1.85 -10.46
C PHE A 125 4.28 -0.76 -9.55
N PRO A 126 3.59 -1.14 -8.46
CA PRO A 126 3.03 -0.17 -7.51
C PRO A 126 4.05 0.82 -6.93
N TYR A 127 5.33 0.42 -6.79
CA TYR A 127 6.37 1.33 -6.29
C TYR A 127 6.67 2.46 -7.28
N GLN A 128 6.50 2.24 -8.58
CA GLN A 128 6.73 3.25 -9.61
C GLN A 128 5.65 4.34 -9.56
N VAL A 129 4.42 3.96 -9.17
CA VAL A 129 3.31 4.91 -8.94
C VAL A 129 3.53 5.71 -7.65
N LYS A 130 4.03 5.06 -6.60
CA LYS A 130 4.30 5.71 -5.30
C LYS A 130 5.57 6.56 -5.29
N GLY A 131 6.53 6.24 -6.15
CA GLY A 131 7.88 6.79 -6.13
C GLY A 131 8.82 6.00 -5.23
N GLU A 132 10.02 5.72 -5.74
CA GLU A 132 11.01 4.87 -5.08
C GLU A 132 11.45 5.43 -3.73
N ALA A 133 11.72 6.73 -3.64
CA ALA A 133 12.13 7.39 -2.39
C ALA A 133 11.08 7.24 -1.28
N GLN A 134 9.80 7.37 -1.63
CA GLN A 134 8.71 7.18 -0.67
C GLN A 134 8.64 5.72 -0.19
N VAL A 135 8.76 4.76 -1.12
CA VAL A 135 8.72 3.34 -0.76
C VAL A 135 9.91 2.97 0.13
N MET A 136 11.11 3.45 -0.18
CA MET A 136 12.29 3.22 0.65
C MET A 136 12.15 3.82 2.05
N HIS A 137 11.54 5.01 2.15
CA HIS A 137 11.22 5.61 3.44
C HIS A 137 10.24 4.76 4.25
N GLU A 138 9.13 4.32 3.63
CA GLU A 138 8.13 3.46 4.28
C GLU A 138 8.73 2.11 4.74
N ILE A 139 9.66 1.53 3.97
CA ILE A 139 10.36 0.30 4.35
C ILE A 139 11.21 0.54 5.60
N ALA A 140 12.02 1.62 5.60
CA ALA A 140 12.89 1.96 6.73
C ALA A 140 12.07 2.25 8.00
N GLU A 141 11.00 3.04 7.88
CA GLU A 141 10.12 3.38 9.00
C GLU A 141 9.52 2.11 9.63
N ARG A 142 9.01 1.19 8.81
CA ARG A 142 8.44 -0.09 9.31
C ARG A 142 9.50 -0.98 9.94
N ALA A 143 10.66 -1.12 9.31
CA ALA A 143 11.75 -1.95 9.84
C ALA A 143 12.21 -1.43 11.22
N ASN A 144 12.35 -0.11 11.36
CA ASN A 144 12.70 0.53 12.62
C ASN A 144 11.60 0.38 13.67
N GLY A 145 10.34 0.62 13.30
CA GLY A 145 9.20 0.46 14.20
C GLY A 145 9.07 -0.96 14.74
N VAL A 146 9.23 -1.97 13.88
CA VAL A 146 9.24 -3.38 14.30
C VAL A 146 10.43 -3.67 15.23
N SER A 147 11.63 -3.20 14.88
CA SER A 147 12.82 -3.40 15.71
C SER A 147 12.66 -2.79 17.10
N GLN A 148 12.10 -1.58 17.18
CA GLN A 148 11.79 -0.92 18.46
C GLN A 148 10.75 -1.70 19.26
N ALA A 149 9.69 -2.18 18.62
CA ALA A 149 8.66 -2.99 19.29
C ALA A 149 9.25 -4.30 19.84
N LEU A 150 10.16 -4.94 19.12
CA LEU A 150 10.86 -6.14 19.60
C LEU A 150 11.79 -5.84 20.78
N GLN A 151 12.55 -4.73 20.72
CA GLN A 151 13.42 -4.28 21.81
C GLN A 151 12.65 -3.88 23.07
N SER A 152 11.44 -3.33 22.91
CA SER A 152 10.59 -2.88 24.02
C SER A 152 9.86 -4.04 24.72
N ASN A 153 9.75 -5.20 24.06
CA ASN A 153 9.11 -6.41 24.56
C ASN A 153 10.12 -7.54 24.89
N ALA A 154 11.42 -7.23 24.88
CA ALA A 154 12.51 -8.11 25.28
C ALA A 154 12.95 -7.77 26.71
#